data_AF-A0A5N5U9C2-F1
#
_entry.id   AF-A0A5N5U9C2-F1
#
_cell.length_a   1.000
_cell.length_b   1.000
_cell.length_c   1.000
_cell.angle_alpha   90.00
_cell.angle_beta   90.00
_cell.angle_gamma   90.00
#
_symmetry.space_group_name_H-M   'P 1'
#
loop_
_entity.id
_entity.type
_entity.pdbx_description
1 polymer ?
#
loop_
_entity_poly.entity_id
_entity_poly.type
_entity_poly.pdbx_seq_one_letter_code
_entity_poly.pdbx_strand_id
1 'polypeptide(L)'
;MQRRVAAIYLVFFALLGASAFSVHALADQPEITAPGQEQAEIDTTLPNGELYENGSTFTRGGTQYTVLLSMEEASGGGHGGGGGMAPVGSLSYTATGVEQTAEWENGSTVTYDGTDYTVTLDADASPPTATLTQTFDTTALLEADSAVYNQTVMQDGLEYITYRSNDTNVPLSEYLPEPAAETFEQGDTVEYENTTTTMSEVTSDVATLSWTISESTERELAEGGNVTLADDNSYFAHFRGHSEEDLRVILAPSDSDWSAYQTGLGRQDYYHERQNGLWGVIYITAIASLLIVGLAYMPVRG
;
A
#
# COMPACT_ATOMS: atom_id res chain seq x y z
N MET A 1 38.55 2.70 64.83
CA MET A 1 38.65 3.62 63.67
C MET A 1 37.86 3.13 62.46
N GLN A 2 37.91 1.84 62.11
CA GLN A 2 37.29 1.25 60.91
C GLN A 2 35.79 1.56 60.70
N ARG A 3 34.96 1.51 61.76
CA ARG A 3 33.51 1.82 61.65
C ARG A 3 33.17 3.29 61.37
N ARG A 4 34.00 4.22 61.88
CA ARG A 4 33.80 5.67 61.64
C ARG A 4 34.19 6.06 60.22
N VAL A 5 35.27 5.45 59.71
CA VAL A 5 35.70 5.61 58.31
C VAL A 5 34.67 4.99 57.35
N ALA A 6 34.14 3.81 57.68
CA ALA A 6 33.06 3.18 56.91
C ALA A 6 31.80 4.05 56.82
N ALA A 7 31.41 4.72 57.92
CA ALA A 7 30.27 5.63 57.91
C ALA A 7 30.47 6.84 56.97
N ILE A 8 31.69 7.39 56.91
CA ILE A 8 32.01 8.51 56.00
C ILE A 8 31.89 8.06 54.54
N TYR A 9 32.46 6.90 54.18
CA TYR A 9 32.34 6.38 52.82
C TYR A 9 30.91 6.01 52.45
N LEU A 10 30.12 5.47 53.39
CA LEU A 10 28.71 5.19 53.17
C LEU A 10 27.93 6.47 52.84
N VAL A 11 28.15 7.56 53.59
CA VAL A 11 27.51 8.85 53.30
C VAL A 11 27.95 9.37 51.93
N PHE A 12 29.22 9.25 51.59
CA PHE A 12 29.73 9.65 50.28
C PHE A 12 29.08 8.88 49.12
N PHE A 13 29.02 7.54 49.19
CA PHE A 13 28.39 6.73 48.15
C PHE A 13 26.88 6.95 48.08
N ALA A 14 26.22 7.16 49.22
CA ALA A 14 24.80 7.50 49.25
C ALA A 14 24.53 8.86 48.57
N LEU A 15 25.38 9.87 48.79
CA LEU A 15 25.27 11.17 48.12
C LEU A 15 25.52 11.08 46.61
N LEU A 16 26.51 10.29 46.19
CA LEU A 16 26.77 10.03 44.77
C LEU A 16 25.60 9.32 44.09
N GLY A 17 25.07 8.25 44.72
CA GLY A 17 23.91 7.53 44.21
C GLY A 17 22.67 8.42 44.11
N ALA A 18 22.40 9.23 45.15
CA ALA A 18 21.28 10.17 45.15
C ALA A 18 21.42 11.23 44.05
N SER A 19 22.64 11.74 43.83
CA SER A 19 22.92 12.73 42.78
C SER A 19 22.75 12.13 41.38
N ALA A 20 23.23 10.91 41.14
CA ALA A 20 23.03 10.20 39.87
C ALA A 20 21.54 9.90 39.61
N PHE A 21 20.79 9.50 40.64
CA PHE A 21 19.36 9.27 40.54
C PHE A 21 18.58 10.55 40.23
N SER A 22 18.94 11.69 40.84
CA SER A 22 18.32 12.98 40.52
C SER A 22 18.51 13.39 39.06
N VAL A 23 19.70 13.15 38.48
CA VAL A 23 19.93 13.42 37.05
C VAL A 23 19.13 12.45 36.17
N HIS A 24 19.08 11.17 36.52
CA HIS A 24 18.31 10.17 35.79
C HIS A 24 16.81 10.54 35.74
N ALA A 25 16.23 10.89 36.88
CA ALA A 25 14.80 11.12 37.03
C ALA A 25 14.28 12.43 36.42
N LEU A 26 15.16 13.41 36.18
CA LEU A 26 14.80 14.72 35.63
C LEU A 26 15.15 14.87 34.15
N ALA A 27 15.89 13.94 33.57
CA ALA A 27 16.32 14.06 32.19
C ALA A 27 15.25 13.50 31.25
N ASP A 28 14.80 14.33 30.32
CA ASP A 28 13.89 13.93 29.24
C ASP A 28 14.68 13.39 28.04
N GLN A 29 14.08 12.42 27.33
CA GLN A 29 14.65 11.92 26.10
C GLN A 29 14.53 12.99 25.01
N PRO A 30 15.59 13.22 24.19
CA PRO A 30 15.50 14.10 23.05
C PRO A 30 14.50 13.54 22.02
N GLU A 31 13.54 14.35 21.60
CA GLU A 31 12.54 13.96 20.60
C GLU A 31 12.86 14.60 19.24
N ILE A 32 12.69 13.86 18.15
CA ILE A 32 12.77 14.43 16.80
C ILE A 32 11.44 15.12 16.52
N THR A 33 11.47 16.40 16.12
CA THR A 33 10.26 17.23 16.05
C THR A 33 10.11 17.97 14.73
N ALA A 34 8.88 18.40 14.42
CA ALA A 34 8.59 19.28 13.29
C ALA A 34 8.78 20.76 13.68
N PRO A 35 8.81 21.71 12.72
CA PRO A 35 8.96 23.13 13.00
C PRO A 35 7.90 23.63 13.97
N GLY A 36 8.30 24.47 14.92
CA GLY A 36 7.40 24.99 15.96
C GLY A 36 7.10 24.00 17.11
N GLN A 37 7.74 22.83 17.14
CA GLN A 37 7.73 21.87 18.24
C GLN A 37 9.14 21.69 18.84
N GLU A 38 9.95 22.75 18.81
CA GLU A 38 11.36 22.75 19.24
C GLU A 38 11.49 22.54 20.76
N GLN A 39 12.44 21.70 21.18
CA GLN A 39 12.93 21.72 22.57
C GLN A 39 14.03 22.77 22.67
N ALA A 40 13.83 23.79 23.51
CA ALA A 40 14.64 25.02 23.56
C ALA A 40 16.16 24.83 23.77
N GLU A 41 16.61 23.64 24.14
CA GLU A 41 18.02 23.30 24.38
C GLU A 41 18.53 22.14 23.51
N ILE A 42 17.66 21.53 22.68
CA ILE A 42 17.94 20.31 21.91
C ILE A 42 17.51 20.52 20.45
N ASP A 43 18.48 20.83 19.60
CA ASP A 43 18.35 20.87 18.14
C ASP A 43 18.13 19.46 17.51
N THR A 44 16.87 19.02 17.49
CA THR A 44 16.38 17.76 16.88
C THR A 44 15.23 18.00 15.92
N THR A 45 15.08 19.24 15.46
CA THR A 45 13.98 19.66 14.61
C THR A 45 14.29 19.36 13.14
N LEU A 46 13.28 18.83 12.44
CA LEU A 46 13.25 18.67 10.99
C LEU A 46 12.66 19.96 10.40
N PRO A 47 13.49 20.90 9.89
CA PRO A 47 13.05 22.25 9.57
C PRO A 47 12.02 22.32 8.43
N ASN A 48 11.93 21.29 7.60
CA ASN A 48 10.96 21.17 6.50
C ASN A 48 9.99 20.00 6.72
N GLY A 49 10.02 19.38 7.90
CA GLY A 49 9.10 18.30 8.27
C GLY A 49 7.69 18.82 8.56
N GLU A 50 6.69 18.08 8.13
CA GLU A 50 5.29 18.38 8.41
C GLU A 50 4.68 17.26 9.26
N LEU A 51 3.98 17.64 10.33
CA LEU A 51 3.37 16.70 11.26
C LEU A 51 1.93 16.38 10.83
N TYR A 52 1.61 15.10 10.79
CA TYR A 52 0.32 14.57 10.38
C TYR A 52 -0.28 13.63 11.42
N GLU A 53 -1.59 13.72 11.56
CA GLU A 53 -2.47 12.82 12.32
C GLU A 53 -3.09 11.75 11.42
N ASN A 54 -3.55 10.65 12.00
CA ASN A 54 -4.35 9.66 11.28
C ASN A 54 -5.61 10.34 10.69
N GLY A 55 -5.88 10.10 9.41
CA GLY A 55 -6.93 10.75 8.64
C GLY A 55 -6.61 12.16 8.14
N SER A 56 -5.42 12.71 8.42
CA SER A 56 -5.01 14.00 7.85
C SER A 56 -4.93 13.91 6.33
N THR A 57 -5.26 15.01 5.65
CA THR A 57 -5.13 15.12 4.20
C THR A 57 -4.17 16.23 3.81
N PHE A 58 -3.42 16.00 2.73
CA PHE A 58 -2.52 16.99 2.16
C PHE A 58 -2.38 16.79 0.65
N THR A 59 -1.77 17.75 -0.04
CA THR A 59 -1.58 17.69 -1.50
C THR A 59 -0.13 17.89 -1.88
N ARG A 60 0.40 17.00 -2.72
CA ARG A 60 1.73 17.09 -3.36
C ARG A 60 1.58 16.77 -4.83
N GLY A 61 2.20 17.56 -5.71
CA GLY A 61 2.17 17.31 -7.15
C GLY A 61 0.78 17.27 -7.78
N GLY A 62 -0.24 17.89 -7.14
CA GLY A 62 -1.63 17.82 -7.58
C GLY A 62 -2.41 16.58 -7.11
N THR A 63 -1.74 15.61 -6.46
CA THR A 63 -2.39 14.45 -5.84
C THR A 63 -2.72 14.74 -4.38
N GLN A 64 -3.98 14.48 -3.98
CA GLN A 64 -4.39 14.50 -2.58
C GLN A 64 -4.10 13.14 -1.94
N TYR A 65 -3.43 13.16 -0.79
CA TYR A 65 -3.12 12.00 0.02
C TYR A 65 -3.90 12.07 1.33
N THR A 66 -4.35 10.91 1.81
CA THR A 66 -4.87 10.69 3.15
C THR A 66 -3.87 9.86 3.93
N VAL A 67 -3.46 10.37 5.09
CA VAL A 67 -2.54 9.68 6.00
C VAL A 67 -3.32 8.62 6.78
N LEU A 68 -2.89 7.38 6.70
CA LEU A 68 -3.43 6.26 7.47
C LEU A 68 -2.35 5.77 8.43
N LEU A 69 -2.63 5.76 9.73
CA LEU A 69 -1.69 5.32 10.76
C LEU A 69 -2.34 4.24 11.63
N SER A 70 -1.57 3.23 12.01
CA SER A 70 -1.99 2.18 12.95
C SER A 70 -0.78 1.65 13.73
N MET A 71 -1.07 0.82 14.73
CA MET A 71 -0.06 0.06 15.46
C MET A 71 -0.21 -1.42 15.07
N GLU A 72 0.90 -2.09 14.74
CA GLU A 72 0.92 -3.51 14.38
C GLU A 72 1.92 -4.30 15.21
N GLU A 73 1.71 -5.61 15.38
CA GLU A 73 2.67 -6.45 16.08
C GLU A 73 4.02 -6.45 15.34
N ALA A 74 5.08 -6.00 16.00
CA ALA A 74 6.42 -6.06 15.48
C ALA A 74 6.81 -7.53 15.24
N SER A 75 7.35 -7.84 14.06
CA SER A 75 7.82 -9.19 13.71
C SER A 75 9.06 -9.57 14.52
N GLY A 76 8.84 -10.01 15.76
CA GLY A 76 9.88 -10.42 16.70
C GLY A 76 10.35 -11.85 16.44
N GLY A 77 11.58 -12.00 15.96
CA GLY A 77 12.29 -13.28 15.85
C GLY A 77 12.34 -14.03 17.19
N GLY A 78 12.06 -15.33 17.11
CA GLY A 78 11.77 -16.20 18.26
C GLY A 78 12.86 -16.26 19.32
N HIS A 79 12.77 -15.40 20.34
CA HIS A 79 13.37 -15.60 21.65
C HIS A 79 12.55 -14.87 22.72
N GLY A 80 11.29 -15.29 22.93
CA GLY A 80 10.58 -15.18 24.22
C GLY A 80 10.46 -13.81 24.91
N GLY A 81 10.76 -12.70 24.25
CA GLY A 81 10.47 -11.34 24.68
C GLY A 81 9.25 -10.84 23.90
N GLY A 82 8.23 -10.35 24.61
CA GLY A 82 6.90 -10.07 24.07
C GLY A 82 6.91 -9.27 22.76
N GLY A 83 6.03 -9.66 21.84
CA GLY A 83 5.72 -8.88 20.64
C GLY A 83 5.26 -7.49 21.07
N GLY A 84 6.09 -6.48 20.80
CA GLY A 84 5.70 -5.09 20.96
C GLY A 84 4.85 -4.66 19.78
N MET A 85 4.00 -3.66 19.97
CA MET A 85 3.37 -2.96 18.85
C MET A 85 4.37 -1.95 18.28
N ALA A 86 4.46 -1.86 16.96
CA ALA A 86 5.23 -0.86 16.22
C ALA A 86 4.27 0.00 15.37
N PRO A 87 4.54 1.30 15.24
CA PRO A 87 3.75 2.14 14.37
C PRO A 87 3.99 1.76 12.91
N VAL A 88 2.91 1.73 12.14
CA VAL A 88 2.93 1.62 10.67
C VAL A 88 2.06 2.71 10.07
N GLY A 89 2.24 2.98 8.79
CA GLY A 89 1.37 3.90 8.10
C GLY A 89 1.38 3.73 6.59
N SER A 90 0.41 4.34 5.94
CA SER A 90 0.34 4.47 4.49
C SER A 90 -0.24 5.81 4.08
N LEU A 91 0.01 6.18 2.84
CA LEU A 91 -0.61 7.31 2.16
C LEU A 91 -1.58 6.77 1.12
N SER A 92 -2.88 6.89 1.40
CA SER A 92 -3.95 6.53 0.48
C SER A 92 -4.23 7.68 -0.48
N TYR A 93 -4.36 7.38 -1.77
CA TYR A 93 -4.66 8.37 -2.81
C TYR A 93 -5.42 7.72 -3.97
N THR A 94 -6.08 8.54 -4.78
CA THR A 94 -6.71 8.08 -6.02
C THR A 94 -5.74 8.27 -7.18
N ALA A 95 -5.25 7.17 -7.75
CA ALA A 95 -4.54 7.19 -9.02
C ALA A 95 -5.56 7.41 -10.15
N THR A 96 -5.32 8.40 -11.00
CA THR A 96 -6.17 8.70 -12.16
C THR A 96 -5.38 8.47 -13.44
N GLY A 97 -6.07 8.15 -14.53
CA GLY A 97 -5.40 7.88 -15.81
C GLY A 97 -4.70 6.52 -15.83
N VAL A 98 -5.15 5.56 -15.02
CA VAL A 98 -4.60 4.20 -15.06
C VAL A 98 -5.15 3.53 -16.31
N GLU A 99 -4.27 3.27 -17.27
CA GLU A 99 -4.60 2.62 -18.54
C GLU A 99 -5.10 1.19 -18.31
N GLN A 100 -6.19 0.85 -19.00
CA GLN A 100 -6.79 -0.48 -19.06
C GLN A 100 -7.01 -0.84 -20.52
N THR A 101 -6.93 -2.13 -20.82
CA THR A 101 -7.12 -2.64 -22.17
C THR A 101 -7.97 -3.90 -22.19
N ALA A 102 -8.73 -4.09 -23.26
CA ALA A 102 -9.40 -5.34 -23.61
C ALA A 102 -9.11 -5.68 -25.07
N GLU A 103 -9.14 -6.97 -25.39
CA GLU A 103 -8.76 -7.47 -26.71
C GLU A 103 -9.90 -8.25 -27.35
N TRP A 104 -10.14 -7.97 -28.62
CA TRP A 104 -11.04 -8.71 -29.50
C TRP A 104 -10.20 -9.42 -30.57
N GLU A 105 -10.01 -10.73 -30.41
CA GLU A 105 -9.25 -11.54 -31.37
C GLU A 105 -10.05 -11.80 -32.66
N ASN A 106 -9.38 -11.83 -33.79
CA ASN A 106 -10.00 -12.10 -35.09
C ASN A 106 -10.62 -13.52 -35.13
N GLY A 107 -11.88 -13.62 -35.52
CA GLY A 107 -12.63 -14.87 -35.55
C GLY A 107 -13.11 -15.37 -34.18
N SER A 108 -12.84 -14.64 -33.10
CA SER A 108 -13.37 -14.96 -31.77
C SER A 108 -14.84 -14.58 -31.65
N THR A 109 -15.50 -15.14 -30.63
CA THR A 109 -16.85 -14.72 -30.23
C THR A 109 -16.76 -13.82 -29.00
N VAL A 110 -17.38 -12.65 -29.08
CA VAL A 110 -17.46 -11.67 -27.98
C VAL A 110 -18.91 -11.36 -27.66
N THR A 111 -19.23 -11.11 -26.39
CA THR A 111 -20.55 -10.63 -25.98
C THR A 111 -20.55 -9.10 -25.96
N TYR A 112 -21.45 -8.50 -26.73
CA TYR A 112 -21.62 -7.06 -26.85
C TYR A 112 -23.12 -6.71 -26.74
N ASP A 113 -23.46 -5.77 -25.87
CA ASP A 113 -24.86 -5.43 -25.50
C ASP A 113 -25.74 -6.68 -25.19
N GLY A 114 -25.14 -7.67 -24.51
CA GLY A 114 -25.82 -8.92 -24.14
C GLY A 114 -26.09 -9.90 -25.29
N THR A 115 -25.55 -9.64 -26.48
CA THR A 115 -25.64 -10.51 -27.66
C THR A 115 -24.25 -10.99 -28.08
N ASP A 116 -24.15 -12.23 -28.56
CA ASP A 116 -22.87 -12.81 -28.99
C ASP A 116 -22.59 -12.52 -30.48
N TYR A 117 -21.38 -12.03 -30.77
CA TYR A 117 -20.92 -11.68 -32.10
C TYR A 117 -19.60 -12.35 -32.44
N THR A 118 -19.42 -12.73 -33.70
CA THR A 118 -18.11 -13.09 -34.24
C THR A 118 -17.37 -11.82 -34.67
N VAL A 119 -16.11 -11.70 -34.27
CA VAL A 119 -15.23 -10.60 -34.64
C VAL A 119 -14.58 -10.88 -35.99
N THR A 120 -14.58 -9.90 -36.88
CA THR A 120 -13.77 -9.90 -38.12
C THR A 120 -12.97 -8.60 -38.19
N LEU A 121 -11.67 -8.70 -38.46
CA LEU A 121 -10.79 -7.53 -38.52
C LEU A 121 -10.34 -7.27 -39.95
N ASP A 122 -10.33 -6.00 -40.36
CA ASP A 122 -9.74 -5.53 -41.61
C ASP A 122 -8.67 -4.47 -41.31
N ALA A 123 -7.43 -4.94 -41.23
CA ALA A 123 -6.27 -4.08 -40.99
C ALA A 123 -5.84 -3.27 -42.22
N ASP A 124 -6.27 -3.64 -43.43
CA ASP A 124 -5.93 -2.96 -44.68
C ASP A 124 -6.92 -1.83 -45.01
N ALA A 125 -8.04 -1.75 -44.29
CA ALA A 125 -8.97 -0.64 -44.37
C ALA A 125 -8.32 0.70 -43.94
N SER A 126 -8.93 1.81 -44.34
CA SER A 126 -8.46 3.16 -44.00
C SER A 126 -9.62 4.02 -43.47
N PRO A 127 -9.78 4.11 -42.13
CA PRO A 127 -8.96 3.47 -41.08
C PRO A 127 -9.20 1.95 -40.94
N PRO A 128 -8.31 1.20 -40.27
CA PRO A 128 -8.53 -0.20 -39.90
C PRO A 128 -9.86 -0.41 -39.15
N THR A 129 -10.53 -1.54 -39.36
CA THR A 129 -11.87 -1.79 -38.80
C THR A 129 -12.02 -3.13 -38.08
N ALA A 130 -12.89 -3.15 -37.09
CA ALA A 130 -13.40 -4.35 -36.45
C ALA A 130 -14.91 -4.44 -36.67
N THR A 131 -15.37 -5.52 -37.30
CA THR A 131 -16.79 -5.80 -37.53
C THR A 131 -17.25 -6.93 -36.60
N LEU A 132 -18.26 -6.63 -35.79
CA LEU A 132 -19.00 -7.60 -34.99
C LEU A 132 -20.20 -8.09 -35.82
N THR A 133 -20.28 -9.41 -36.08
CA THR A 133 -21.43 -10.02 -36.77
C THR A 133 -22.17 -10.96 -35.84
N GLN A 134 -23.46 -10.75 -35.63
CA GLN A 134 -24.26 -11.51 -34.68
C GLN A 134 -24.19 -13.01 -34.97
N THR A 135 -24.01 -13.78 -33.90
CA THR A 135 -24.15 -15.23 -33.92
C THR A 135 -25.49 -15.63 -33.35
N PHE A 136 -26.04 -16.73 -33.88
CA PHE A 136 -27.32 -17.26 -33.42
C PHE A 136 -27.09 -18.59 -32.70
N ASP A 137 -27.68 -18.73 -31.51
CA ASP A 137 -27.87 -20.05 -30.91
C ASP A 137 -28.95 -20.80 -31.70
N THR A 138 -28.47 -21.50 -32.73
CA THR A 138 -29.31 -22.22 -33.67
C THR A 138 -30.11 -23.30 -32.96
N THR A 139 -29.53 -23.93 -31.94
CA THR A 139 -30.20 -25.00 -31.18
C THR A 139 -31.38 -24.42 -30.42
N ALA A 140 -31.17 -23.32 -29.69
CA ALA A 140 -32.24 -22.65 -28.94
C ALA A 140 -33.35 -22.14 -29.87
N LEU A 141 -33.01 -21.58 -31.04
CA LEU A 141 -34.00 -21.14 -32.02
C LEU A 141 -34.87 -22.30 -32.54
N LEU A 142 -34.26 -23.43 -32.91
CA LEU A 142 -34.98 -24.60 -33.41
C LEU A 142 -35.82 -25.29 -32.32
N GLU A 143 -35.36 -25.29 -31.06
CA GLU A 143 -36.14 -25.83 -29.94
C GLU A 143 -37.38 -24.99 -29.62
N ALA A 144 -37.29 -23.66 -29.79
CA ALA A 144 -38.40 -22.74 -29.59
C ALA A 144 -39.46 -22.81 -30.71
N ASP A 145 -39.11 -23.31 -31.89
CA ASP A 145 -39.98 -23.35 -33.05
C ASP A 145 -40.60 -24.74 -33.29
N SER A 146 -41.87 -24.87 -32.89
CA SER A 146 -42.65 -26.11 -33.08
C SER A 146 -42.86 -26.53 -34.54
N ALA A 147 -42.62 -25.66 -35.53
CA ALA A 147 -42.80 -25.98 -36.94
C ALA A 147 -41.65 -26.80 -37.54
N VAL A 148 -40.45 -26.77 -36.94
CA VAL A 148 -39.21 -27.32 -37.50
C VAL A 148 -38.54 -28.31 -36.55
N TYR A 149 -37.89 -29.35 -37.06
CA TYR A 149 -37.13 -30.28 -36.20
C TYR A 149 -36.00 -29.57 -35.44
N ASN A 150 -35.73 -30.01 -34.20
CA ASN A 150 -34.72 -29.41 -33.30
C ASN A 150 -33.27 -29.74 -33.69
N GLN A 151 -33.02 -30.01 -34.98
CA GLN A 151 -31.72 -30.39 -35.51
C GLN A 151 -31.63 -29.95 -36.98
N THR A 152 -30.42 -29.64 -37.42
CA THR A 152 -30.14 -29.37 -38.83
C THR A 152 -29.76 -30.66 -39.56
N VAL A 153 -29.86 -30.62 -40.89
CA VAL A 153 -29.37 -31.68 -41.78
C VAL A 153 -28.40 -31.10 -42.81
N MET A 154 -27.28 -31.78 -43.04
CA MET A 154 -26.31 -31.39 -44.06
C MET A 154 -26.65 -32.01 -45.42
N GLN A 155 -26.78 -31.18 -46.46
CA GLN A 155 -26.98 -31.60 -47.85
C GLN A 155 -26.10 -30.75 -48.78
N ASP A 156 -25.32 -31.39 -49.65
CA ASP A 156 -24.43 -30.72 -50.60
C ASP A 156 -23.50 -29.65 -49.98
N GLY A 157 -23.11 -29.82 -48.71
CA GLY A 157 -22.24 -28.90 -47.99
C GLY A 157 -22.94 -27.69 -47.35
N LEU A 158 -24.27 -27.61 -47.43
CA LEU A 158 -25.09 -26.60 -46.79
C LEU A 158 -25.93 -27.21 -45.67
N GLU A 159 -26.12 -26.46 -44.59
CA GLU A 159 -27.04 -26.84 -43.52
C GLU A 159 -28.47 -26.43 -43.89
N TYR A 160 -29.42 -27.31 -43.57
CA TYR A 160 -30.84 -27.11 -43.77
C TYR A 160 -31.58 -27.37 -42.48
N ILE A 161 -32.70 -26.67 -42.30
CA ILE A 161 -33.75 -27.03 -41.36
C ILE A 161 -34.84 -27.86 -42.08
N THR A 162 -35.58 -28.67 -41.34
CA THR A 162 -36.67 -29.48 -41.91
C THR A 162 -37.99 -29.12 -41.24
N TYR A 163 -39.01 -28.76 -42.04
CA TYR A 163 -40.36 -28.49 -41.56
C TYR A 163 -41.12 -29.80 -41.28
N ARG A 164 -41.75 -29.91 -40.10
CA ARG A 164 -42.50 -31.11 -39.67
C ARG A 164 -43.79 -31.35 -40.46
N SER A 165 -44.34 -30.31 -41.09
CA SER A 165 -45.64 -30.38 -41.76
C SER A 165 -45.60 -31.18 -43.06
N ASN A 166 -44.45 -31.18 -43.74
CA ASN A 166 -44.30 -31.72 -45.09
C ASN A 166 -42.89 -32.24 -45.40
N ASP A 167 -42.02 -32.36 -44.39
CA ASP A 167 -40.62 -32.79 -44.50
C ASP A 167 -39.82 -32.01 -45.56
N THR A 168 -40.16 -30.73 -45.76
CA THR A 168 -39.44 -29.86 -46.70
C THR A 168 -38.22 -29.25 -46.04
N ASN A 169 -37.09 -29.27 -46.75
CA ASN A 169 -35.84 -28.67 -46.32
C ASN A 169 -35.71 -27.23 -46.83
N VAL A 170 -35.30 -26.33 -45.95
CA VAL A 170 -34.98 -24.93 -46.27
C VAL A 170 -33.57 -24.64 -45.77
N PRO A 171 -32.71 -23.95 -46.54
CA PRO A 171 -31.36 -23.60 -46.09
C PRO A 171 -31.42 -22.89 -44.72
N LEU A 172 -30.52 -23.25 -43.82
CA LEU A 172 -30.49 -22.63 -42.49
C LEU A 172 -30.33 -21.11 -42.59
N SER A 173 -29.55 -20.62 -43.55
CA SER A 173 -29.37 -19.19 -43.82
C SER A 173 -30.63 -18.46 -44.29
N GLU A 174 -31.63 -19.17 -44.82
CA GLU A 174 -32.93 -18.59 -45.18
C GLU A 174 -33.92 -18.63 -44.00
N TYR A 175 -33.70 -19.54 -43.05
CA TYR A 175 -34.47 -19.62 -41.81
C TYR A 175 -34.02 -18.59 -40.76
N LEU A 176 -32.72 -18.39 -40.62
CA LEU A 176 -32.16 -17.44 -39.67
C LEU A 176 -32.50 -16.00 -40.10
N PRO A 177 -32.80 -15.10 -39.14
CA PRO A 177 -32.95 -13.69 -39.46
C PRO A 177 -31.62 -13.11 -39.94
N GLU A 178 -31.68 -11.96 -40.62
CA GLU A 178 -30.48 -11.24 -41.03
C GLU A 178 -29.65 -10.87 -39.79
N PRO A 179 -28.37 -11.28 -39.70
CA PRO A 179 -27.55 -11.00 -38.53
C PRO A 179 -27.31 -9.50 -38.40
N ALA A 180 -27.49 -8.96 -37.20
CA ALA A 180 -27.04 -7.61 -36.91
C ALA A 180 -25.52 -7.52 -37.08
N ALA A 181 -25.04 -6.42 -37.66
CA ALA A 181 -23.62 -6.15 -37.79
C ALA A 181 -23.30 -4.74 -37.29
N GLU A 182 -22.26 -4.63 -36.49
CA GLU A 182 -21.70 -3.36 -36.04
C GLU A 182 -20.25 -3.28 -36.52
N THR A 183 -19.83 -2.11 -36.97
CA THR A 183 -18.45 -1.89 -37.43
C THR A 183 -17.89 -0.68 -36.72
N PHE A 184 -16.70 -0.87 -36.16
CA PHE A 184 -15.93 0.15 -35.46
C PHE A 184 -14.64 0.40 -36.22
N GLU A 185 -14.34 1.66 -36.45
CA GLU A 185 -13.08 2.12 -36.99
C GLU A 185 -12.06 2.32 -35.86
N GLN A 186 -10.76 2.19 -36.16
CA GLN A 186 -9.73 2.62 -35.21
C GLN A 186 -9.93 4.11 -34.86
N GLY A 187 -10.00 4.39 -33.56
CA GLY A 187 -10.31 5.70 -32.99
C GLY A 187 -11.77 5.87 -32.56
N ASP A 188 -12.66 4.95 -32.91
CA ASP A 188 -14.06 4.99 -32.49
C ASP A 188 -14.23 4.77 -30.99
N THR A 189 -15.29 5.35 -30.46
CA THR A 189 -15.76 5.07 -29.11
C THR A 189 -16.60 3.79 -29.11
N VAL A 190 -16.29 2.89 -28.19
CA VAL A 190 -16.93 1.58 -28.05
C VAL A 190 -17.41 1.40 -26.61
N GLU A 191 -18.66 1.02 -26.42
CA GLU A 191 -19.19 0.66 -25.10
C GLU A 191 -18.82 -0.79 -24.79
N TYR A 192 -17.97 -1.01 -23.79
CA TYR A 192 -17.50 -2.33 -23.39
C TYR A 192 -17.73 -2.53 -21.90
N GLU A 193 -18.52 -3.54 -21.52
CA GLU A 193 -18.88 -3.85 -20.12
C GLU A 193 -19.41 -2.63 -19.32
N ASN A 194 -20.21 -1.77 -19.95
CA ASN A 194 -20.69 -0.48 -19.39
C ASN A 194 -19.58 0.57 -19.15
N THR A 195 -18.46 0.42 -19.82
CA THR A 195 -17.36 1.39 -19.84
C THR A 195 -17.22 1.95 -21.23
N THR A 196 -17.18 3.27 -21.33
CA THR A 196 -16.85 3.96 -22.57
C THR A 196 -15.35 3.79 -22.85
N THR A 197 -15.02 3.07 -23.90
CA THR A 197 -13.65 2.77 -24.34
C THR A 197 -13.37 3.37 -25.71
N THR A 198 -12.12 3.31 -26.15
CA THR A 198 -11.71 3.70 -27.51
C THR A 198 -11.06 2.52 -28.21
N MET A 199 -11.40 2.30 -29.48
CA MET A 199 -10.73 1.36 -30.36
C MET A 199 -9.32 1.89 -30.68
N SER A 200 -8.35 1.56 -29.84
CA SER A 200 -7.01 2.15 -29.88
C SER A 200 -6.14 1.61 -31.02
N GLU A 201 -6.28 0.32 -31.32
CA GLU A 201 -5.49 -0.38 -32.32
C GLU A 201 -6.33 -1.49 -32.96
N VAL A 202 -6.17 -1.68 -34.27
CA VAL A 202 -6.73 -2.83 -35.00
C VAL A 202 -5.64 -3.39 -35.90
N THR A 203 -5.34 -4.67 -35.69
CA THR A 203 -4.38 -5.44 -36.49
C THR A 203 -5.10 -6.59 -37.20
N SER A 204 -4.36 -7.43 -37.94
CA SER A 204 -4.92 -8.63 -38.57
C SER A 204 -5.41 -9.69 -37.57
N ASP A 205 -4.86 -9.65 -36.35
CA ASP A 205 -5.05 -10.69 -35.33
C ASP A 205 -5.88 -10.21 -34.15
N VAL A 206 -5.72 -8.94 -33.74
CA VAL A 206 -6.39 -8.38 -32.57
C VAL A 206 -6.81 -6.92 -32.76
N ALA A 207 -7.97 -6.58 -32.23
CA ALA A 207 -8.43 -5.22 -32.00
C ALA A 207 -8.37 -4.91 -30.49
N THR A 208 -7.78 -3.78 -30.13
CA THR A 208 -7.52 -3.38 -28.74
C THR A 208 -8.40 -2.20 -28.36
N LEU A 209 -9.24 -2.41 -27.37
CA LEU A 209 -9.98 -1.35 -26.67
C LEU A 209 -9.10 -0.81 -25.54
N SER A 210 -9.03 0.52 -25.41
CA SER A 210 -8.33 1.19 -24.32
C SER A 210 -9.23 2.17 -23.58
N TRP A 211 -9.08 2.26 -22.26
CA TRP A 211 -9.72 3.30 -21.44
C TRP A 211 -8.89 3.58 -20.19
N THR A 212 -9.15 4.71 -19.54
CA THR A 212 -8.52 5.05 -18.27
C THR A 212 -9.49 4.91 -17.12
N ILE A 213 -9.04 4.33 -16.00
CA ILE A 213 -9.80 4.29 -14.76
C ILE A 213 -9.20 5.20 -13.69
N SER A 214 -9.96 5.39 -12.63
CA SER A 214 -9.44 5.90 -11.36
C SER A 214 -9.52 4.77 -10.32
N GLU A 215 -8.43 4.51 -9.63
CA GLU A 215 -8.37 3.46 -8.60
C GLU A 215 -7.75 3.98 -7.30
N SER A 216 -8.13 3.34 -6.19
CA SER A 216 -7.55 3.65 -4.88
C SER A 216 -6.22 2.92 -4.74
N THR A 217 -5.17 3.66 -4.42
CA THR A 217 -3.81 3.14 -4.25
C THR A 217 -3.24 3.61 -2.92
N GLU A 218 -2.32 2.84 -2.37
CA GLU A 218 -1.59 3.22 -1.15
C GLU A 218 -0.08 3.23 -1.39
N ARG A 219 0.63 4.08 -0.65
CA ARG A 219 2.08 4.02 -0.50
C ARG A 219 2.43 3.79 0.96
N GLU A 220 3.16 2.72 1.25
CA GLU A 220 3.58 2.41 2.61
C GLU A 220 4.56 3.45 3.16
N LEU A 221 4.46 3.71 4.46
CA LEU A 221 5.36 4.52 5.24
C LEU A 221 6.05 3.63 6.26
N ALA A 222 7.38 3.73 6.32
CA ALA A 222 8.20 3.04 7.31
C ALA A 222 9.09 4.06 8.05
N GLU A 223 9.42 3.76 9.30
CA GLU A 223 10.31 4.61 10.11
C GLU A 223 11.66 4.81 9.40
N GLY A 224 11.99 6.07 9.09
CA GLY A 224 13.17 6.46 8.32
C GLY A 224 13.17 6.01 6.85
N GLY A 225 12.09 5.38 6.37
CA GLY A 225 11.95 4.87 5.01
C GLY A 225 11.53 5.96 4.03
N ASN A 226 12.09 5.91 2.81
CA ASN A 226 11.78 6.88 1.75
C ASN A 226 10.51 6.52 0.99
N VAL A 227 9.69 7.53 0.71
CA VAL A 227 8.53 7.50 -0.17
C VAL A 227 8.61 8.64 -1.18
N THR A 228 8.42 8.34 -2.46
CA THR A 228 8.36 9.36 -3.53
C THR A 228 6.91 9.71 -3.82
N LEU A 229 6.59 11.01 -3.82
CA LEU A 229 5.25 11.53 -4.04
C LEU A 229 5.10 12.12 -5.45
N ALA A 230 3.88 12.54 -5.81
CA ALA A 230 3.54 13.00 -7.16
C ALA A 230 4.24 14.31 -7.59
N ASP A 231 4.95 14.99 -6.70
CA ASP A 231 5.82 16.12 -7.02
C ASP A 231 7.27 15.72 -7.36
N ASP A 232 7.50 14.42 -7.57
CA ASP A 232 8.81 13.79 -7.83
C ASP A 232 9.84 13.94 -6.70
N ASN A 233 9.42 14.45 -5.53
CA ASN A 233 10.28 14.57 -4.36
C ASN A 233 10.19 13.33 -3.47
N SER A 234 11.31 12.99 -2.82
CA SER A 234 11.36 11.93 -1.82
C SER A 234 11.26 12.49 -0.41
N TYR A 235 10.45 11.82 0.41
CA TYR A 235 10.22 12.13 1.81
C TYR A 235 10.51 10.90 2.65
N PHE A 236 10.94 11.08 3.90
CA PHE A 236 10.97 9.99 4.87
C PHE A 236 9.94 10.21 5.97
N ALA A 237 9.46 9.10 6.55
CA ALA A 237 8.54 9.11 7.67
C ALA A 237 9.28 8.98 9.01
N HIS A 238 8.87 9.77 10.00
CA HIS A 238 9.24 9.57 11.40
C HIS A 238 7.97 9.51 12.26
N PHE A 239 7.70 8.34 12.82
CA PHE A 239 6.54 8.10 13.67
C PHE A 239 6.78 8.60 15.09
N ARG A 240 5.75 9.19 15.68
CA ARG A 240 5.74 9.67 17.07
C ARG A 240 4.48 9.18 17.77
N GLY A 241 4.56 9.03 19.10
CA GLY A 241 3.47 8.51 19.92
C GLY A 241 3.67 7.03 20.28
N HIS A 242 2.95 6.59 21.31
CA HIS A 242 3.08 5.23 21.88
C HIS A 242 1.76 4.45 21.90
N SER A 243 0.70 5.02 21.36
CA SER A 243 -0.65 4.47 21.26
C SER A 243 -1.31 4.90 19.96
N GLU A 244 -2.44 4.30 19.60
CA GLU A 244 -3.18 4.72 18.39
C GLU A 244 -3.73 6.16 18.48
N GLU A 245 -4.05 6.64 19.69
CA GLU A 245 -4.65 7.97 19.89
C GLU A 245 -3.63 9.12 19.72
N ASP A 246 -2.38 8.88 20.14
CA ASP A 246 -1.28 9.84 20.06
C ASP A 246 -0.33 9.57 18.88
N LEU A 247 -0.60 8.57 18.04
CA LEU A 247 0.21 8.26 16.87
C LEU A 247 0.16 9.42 15.86
N ARG A 248 1.35 9.91 15.50
CA ARG A 248 1.57 10.95 14.50
C ARG A 248 2.71 10.51 13.58
N VAL A 249 2.77 11.07 12.39
CA VAL A 249 3.91 10.92 11.50
C VAL A 249 4.43 12.29 11.08
N ILE A 250 5.74 12.47 11.10
CA ILE A 250 6.39 13.59 10.44
C ILE A 250 6.83 13.11 9.06
N LEU A 251 6.39 13.78 8.00
CA LEU A 251 6.93 13.61 6.65
C LEU A 251 7.89 14.75 6.38
N ALA A 252 9.16 14.41 6.13
CA ALA A 252 10.21 15.41 5.89
C ALA A 252 10.95 15.11 4.59
N PRO A 253 11.34 16.15 3.80
CA PRO A 253 12.07 15.94 2.55
C PRO A 253 13.43 15.29 2.82
N SER A 254 13.71 14.19 2.11
CA SER A 254 14.92 13.40 2.34
C SER A 254 16.19 14.16 1.98
N ASP A 255 16.14 15.04 0.97
CA ASP A 255 17.33 15.78 0.52
C ASP A 255 17.76 16.90 1.46
N SER A 256 16.84 17.48 2.23
CA SER A 256 17.14 18.61 3.12
C SER A 256 17.25 18.22 4.59
N ASP A 257 16.45 17.25 5.05
CA ASP A 257 16.24 17.03 6.48
C ASP A 257 16.87 15.73 7.01
N TRP A 258 17.37 14.86 6.12
CA TRP A 258 17.96 13.58 6.51
C TRP A 258 19.14 13.72 7.48
N SER A 259 20.01 14.71 7.27
CA SER A 259 21.14 14.95 8.18
C SER A 259 20.68 15.37 9.59
N ALA A 260 19.58 16.13 9.69
CA ALA A 260 19.01 16.53 10.97
C ALA A 260 18.36 15.32 11.66
N TYR A 261 17.64 14.49 10.92
CA TYR A 261 17.08 13.23 11.41
C TYR A 261 18.15 12.30 12.00
N GLN A 262 19.23 12.05 11.25
CA GLN A 262 20.36 11.23 11.73
C GLN A 262 21.03 11.82 12.97
N THR A 263 21.17 13.14 13.03
CA THR A 263 21.66 13.83 14.23
C THR A 263 20.73 13.61 15.42
N GLY A 264 19.42 13.63 15.19
CA GLY A 264 18.42 13.32 16.22
C GLY A 264 18.49 11.90 16.74
N LEU A 265 18.60 10.91 15.86
CA LEU A 265 18.82 9.51 16.24
C LEU A 265 20.11 9.37 17.09
N GLY A 266 21.21 9.99 16.65
CA GLY A 266 22.46 9.97 17.41
C GLY A 266 22.34 10.61 18.81
N ARG A 267 21.47 11.61 18.99
CA ARG A 267 21.20 12.21 20.31
C ARG A 267 20.36 11.30 21.20
N GLN A 268 19.39 10.58 20.63
CA GLN A 268 18.62 9.57 21.36
C GLN A 268 19.51 8.44 21.83
N ASP A 269 20.39 7.92 20.97
CA ASP A 269 21.37 6.89 21.32
C ASP A 269 22.32 7.38 22.43
N TYR A 270 22.86 8.58 22.29
CA TYR A 270 23.72 9.18 23.31
C TYR A 270 23.01 9.36 24.65
N TYR A 271 21.73 9.75 24.63
CA TYR A 271 20.91 9.83 25.84
C TYR A 271 20.76 8.46 26.50
N HIS A 272 20.40 7.41 25.75
CA HIS A 272 20.29 6.05 26.29
C HIS A 272 21.60 5.55 26.88
N GLU A 273 22.72 5.79 26.21
CA GLU A 273 24.05 5.43 26.72
C GLU A 273 24.33 6.11 28.07
N ARG A 274 24.04 7.42 28.19
CA ARG A 274 24.20 8.15 29.46
C ARG A 274 23.28 7.63 30.56
N GLN A 275 22.04 7.29 30.23
CA GLN A 275 21.11 6.74 31.21
C GLN A 275 21.56 5.37 31.72
N ASN A 276 22.06 4.52 30.83
CA ASN A 276 22.67 3.24 31.21
C ASN A 276 23.90 3.46 32.12
N GLY A 277 24.74 4.45 31.82
CA GLY A 277 25.87 4.84 32.66
C GLY A 277 25.46 5.30 34.06
N LEU A 278 24.40 6.12 34.18
CA LEU A 278 23.86 6.58 35.46
C LEU A 278 23.31 5.40 36.30
N TRP A 279 22.60 4.47 35.67
CA TRP A 279 22.19 3.22 36.32
C TRP A 279 23.40 2.42 36.83
N GLY A 280 24.47 2.35 36.03
CA GLY A 280 25.73 1.74 36.44
C GLY A 280 26.30 2.36 37.72
N VAL A 281 26.32 3.70 37.82
CA VAL A 281 26.77 4.42 39.03
C VAL A 281 25.86 4.11 40.22
N ILE A 282 24.53 4.14 40.04
CA ILE A 282 23.57 3.83 41.11
C ILE A 282 23.81 2.41 41.65
N TYR A 283 23.99 1.42 40.77
CA TYR A 283 24.23 0.04 41.20
C TYR A 283 25.59 -0.13 41.88
N ILE A 284 26.67 0.44 41.33
CA ILE A 284 28.01 0.33 41.92
C ILE A 284 28.05 1.01 43.28
N THR A 285 27.44 2.19 43.44
CA THR A 285 27.39 2.90 44.72
C THR A 285 26.57 2.15 45.77
N ALA A 286 25.46 1.53 45.38
CA ALA A 286 24.65 0.67 46.25
C ALA A 286 25.42 -0.59 46.71
N ILE A 287 26.06 -1.29 45.78
CA ILE A 287 26.86 -2.49 46.07
C ILE A 287 28.07 -2.12 46.95
N ALA A 288 28.79 -1.05 46.63
CA ALA A 288 29.92 -0.58 47.43
C ALA A 288 29.48 -0.22 48.86
N SER A 289 28.33 0.44 49.01
CA SER A 289 27.76 0.76 50.32
C SER A 289 27.46 -0.51 51.13
N LEU A 290 26.83 -1.52 50.51
CA LEU A 290 26.56 -2.81 51.14
C LEU A 290 27.85 -3.53 51.55
N LEU A 291 28.87 -3.57 50.68
CA LEU A 291 30.16 -4.19 50.97
C LEU A 291 30.88 -3.50 52.11
N ILE A 292 30.87 -2.16 52.16
CA ILE A 292 31.50 -1.37 53.22
C ILE A 292 30.84 -1.66 54.57
N VAL A 293 29.50 -1.74 54.61
CA VAL A 293 28.76 -2.15 55.82
C VAL A 293 29.14 -3.60 56.19
N GLY A 294 29.06 -4.53 55.25
CA GLY A 294 29.40 -5.93 55.50
C GLY A 294 30.81 -6.12 56.06
N LEU A 295 31.81 -5.44 55.48
CA LEU A 295 33.22 -5.48 55.92
C LEU A 295 33.42 -4.78 57.27
N ALA A 296 32.73 -3.68 57.55
CA ALA A 296 32.85 -2.96 58.81
C ALA A 296 32.23 -3.72 60.01
N TYR A 297 31.31 -4.63 59.73
CA TYR A 297 30.62 -5.45 60.74
C TYR A 297 30.98 -6.95 60.67
N MET A 298 31.94 -7.34 59.83
CA MET A 298 32.47 -8.71 59.86
C MET A 298 33.13 -9.02 61.22
N PRO A 299 32.88 -10.21 61.81
CA PRO A 299 33.53 -10.62 63.05
C PRO A 299 35.05 -10.74 62.83
N VAL A 300 35.85 -10.02 63.62
CA VAL A 300 37.31 -10.19 63.62
C VAL A 300 37.60 -11.53 64.29
N ARG A 301 38.05 -12.53 63.52
CA ARG A 301 38.67 -13.73 64.11
C ARG A 301 40.05 -13.30 64.61
N GLY A 302 40.18 -13.18 65.92
CA GLY A 302 41.48 -13.11 66.60
C GLY A 302 42.21 -14.43 66.54
#